data_AF-A0A954QJH5-F1
#
_entry.id   AF-A0A954QJH5-F1
#
_cell.length_a   1.000
_cell.length_b   1.000
_cell.length_c   1.000
_cell.angle_alpha   90.00
_cell.angle_beta   90.00
_cell.angle_gamma   90.00
#
_symmetry.space_group_name_H-M   'P 1'
#
loop_
_entity.id
_entity.type
_entity.pdbx_description
1 polymer ?
#
loop_
_entity_poly.entity_id
_entity_poly.type
_entity_poly.pdbx_seq_one_letter_code
_entity_poly.pdbx_strand_id
1 'polypeptide(L)'
;MLRWRLIAAAGILVPFFALLYLDDQHHGGRPGVYLALLAFAASGMAAAELNDLLHARGLAVSRTANVLAAMTTTGISMTPLAWTAYPNVCPVGKMGWTTLGAACSIGGVFLFELRRYREPGESLQRLSGGALAVGYIGLLMSCLIQLRQLAPSRLGLIAIISTIL
;
A
#
# COMPACT_ATOMS: atom_id res chain seq x y z
N MET A 1 -12.42 26.61 16.94
CA MET A 1 -12.32 25.65 15.80
C MET A 1 -10.92 25.61 15.18
N LEU A 2 -10.26 26.75 14.93
CA LEU A 2 -8.90 26.77 14.35
C LEU A 2 -7.85 26.03 15.19
N ARG A 3 -7.88 26.21 16.53
CA ARG A 3 -6.96 25.51 17.47
C ARG A 3 -7.03 23.99 17.36
N TRP A 4 -8.23 23.41 17.27
CA TRP A 4 -8.40 21.96 17.14
C TRP A 4 -7.89 21.41 15.80
N ARG A 5 -8.10 22.15 14.71
CA ARG A 5 -7.57 21.78 13.39
C ARG A 5 -6.04 21.83 13.37
N LEU A 6 -5.43 22.83 14.02
CA LEU A 6 -3.97 22.94 14.15
C LEU A 6 -3.39 21.81 15.00
N ILE A 7 -4.02 21.47 16.12
CA ILE A 7 -3.57 20.37 16.98
C ILE A 7 -3.67 19.03 16.23
N ALA A 8 -4.77 18.78 15.51
CA ALA A 8 -4.93 17.56 14.71
C ALA A 8 -3.90 17.47 13.58
N ALA A 9 -3.67 18.57 12.85
CA ALA A 9 -2.66 18.62 11.80
C ALA A 9 -1.25 18.39 12.35
N ALA A 10 -0.89 19.04 13.46
CA ALA A 10 0.39 18.83 14.13
C ALA A 10 0.54 17.38 14.62
N GLY A 11 -0.53 16.78 15.14
CA GLY A 11 -0.55 15.39 15.59
C GLY A 11 -0.27 14.37 14.49
N ILE A 12 -0.53 14.70 13.22
CA ILE A 12 -0.24 13.84 12.07
C ILE A 12 1.13 14.19 11.46
N LEU A 13 1.41 15.48 11.26
CA LEU A 13 2.62 15.92 10.58
C LEU A 13 3.88 15.67 11.40
N VAL A 14 3.85 15.90 12.72
CA VAL A 14 5.01 15.69 13.60
C VAL A 14 5.52 14.24 13.56
N PRO A 15 4.69 13.20 13.80
CA PRO A 15 5.18 11.83 13.71
C PRO A 15 5.59 11.45 12.29
N PHE A 16 4.92 11.99 11.26
CA PHE A 16 5.30 11.74 9.87
C PHE A 16 6.70 12.28 9.54
N PHE A 17 6.99 13.53 9.88
CA PHE A 17 8.34 14.12 9.69
C PHE A 17 9.39 13.45 10.57
N ALA A 18 9.04 13.06 11.80
CA ALA A 18 9.92 12.29 12.66
C ALA A 18 10.30 10.94 12.02
N LEU A 19 9.35 10.26 11.38
CA LEU A 19 9.57 9.00 10.68
C LEU A 19 10.45 9.18 9.44
N LEU A 20 10.25 10.27 8.69
CA LEU A 20 11.12 10.63 7.56
C LEU A 20 12.56 10.92 8.01
N TYR A 21 12.72 11.65 9.12
CA TYR A 21 14.04 11.91 9.70
C TYR A 21 14.72 10.62 10.18
N LEU A 22 13.94 9.72 10.80
CA LEU A 22 14.44 8.43 11.26
C LEU A 22 14.81 7.51 10.08
N ASP A 23 14.07 7.57 8.97
CA ASP A 23 14.43 6.87 7.73
C ASP A 23 15.70 7.45 7.07
N ASP A 24 15.92 8.78 7.11
CA ASP A 24 17.16 9.39 6.58
C ASP A 24 18.38 8.96 7.41
N GLN A 25 18.29 9.04 8.75
CA GLN A 25 19.44 8.85 9.65
C GLN A 25 19.71 7.38 10.03
N HIS A 26 18.66 6.58 10.22
CA HIS A 26 18.75 5.22 10.78
C HIS A 26 18.25 4.14 9.82
N HIS A 27 18.52 4.26 8.52
CA HIS A 27 18.08 3.25 7.53
C HIS A 27 18.85 1.92 7.60
N GLY A 28 19.98 1.82 8.32
CA GLY A 28 20.71 0.55 8.49
C GLY A 28 21.11 -0.13 7.16
N GLY A 29 21.35 0.67 6.12
CA GLY A 29 21.61 0.18 4.76
C GLY A 29 20.36 -0.22 3.95
N ARG A 30 19.15 0.00 4.48
CA ARG A 30 17.87 -0.36 3.84
C ARG A 30 16.96 0.87 3.76
N PRO A 31 17.04 1.68 2.69
CA PRO A 31 16.25 2.91 2.58
C PRO A 31 14.74 2.58 2.50
N GLY A 32 13.93 3.22 3.34
CA GLY A 32 12.48 3.12 3.29
C GLY A 32 11.84 2.05 4.18
N VAL A 33 12.57 1.39 5.09
CA VAL A 33 11.99 0.32 5.93
C VAL A 33 10.84 0.83 6.80
N TYR A 34 11.03 1.96 7.47
CA TYR A 34 10.00 2.53 8.34
C TYR A 34 8.81 3.04 7.53
N LEU A 35 9.09 3.71 6.41
CA LEU A 35 8.06 4.22 5.51
C LEU A 35 7.26 3.10 4.86
N ALA A 36 7.88 1.97 4.53
CA ALA A 36 7.20 0.83 3.97
C ALA A 36 6.31 0.12 5.00
N LEU A 37 6.73 0.02 6.26
CA LEU A 37 5.88 -0.49 7.33
C LEU A 37 4.67 0.43 7.56
N LEU A 38 4.89 1.75 7.53
CA LEU A 38 3.80 2.72 7.58
C LEU A 38 2.86 2.59 6.38
N ALA A 39 3.38 2.45 5.16
CA ALA A 39 2.59 2.25 3.95
C ALA A 39 1.77 0.95 3.99
N PHE A 40 2.31 -0.12 4.57
CA PHE A 40 1.61 -1.39 4.78
C PHE A 40 0.46 -1.26 5.79
N ALA A 41 0.70 -0.59 6.94
CA ALA A 41 -0.36 -0.33 7.90
C ALA A 41 -1.43 0.60 7.30
N ALA A 42 -1.00 1.65 6.59
CA ALA A 42 -1.88 2.60 5.93
C ALA A 42 -2.71 1.94 4.82
N SER A 43 -2.17 0.98 4.06
CA SER A 43 -2.93 0.29 3.02
C SER A 43 -4.06 -0.56 3.61
N GLY A 44 -3.82 -1.23 4.75
CA GLY A 44 -4.86 -1.96 5.48
C GLY A 44 -5.97 -1.05 6.00
N MET A 45 -5.61 0.07 6.65
CA MET A 45 -6.58 1.04 7.17
C MET A 45 -7.36 1.72 6.04
N ALA A 46 -6.68 2.18 4.99
CA ALA A 46 -7.32 2.80 3.84
C ALA A 46 -8.27 1.82 3.13
N ALA A 47 -7.90 0.54 3.04
CA ALA A 47 -8.78 -0.46 2.46
C ALA A 47 -10.01 -0.71 3.35
N ALA A 48 -9.86 -0.70 4.68
CA ALA A 48 -10.99 -0.81 5.60
C ALA A 48 -11.97 0.35 5.42
N GLU A 49 -11.47 1.59 5.40
CA GLU A 49 -12.29 2.80 5.17
C GLU A 49 -12.98 2.78 3.79
N LEU A 50 -12.26 2.36 2.73
CA LEU A 50 -12.85 2.21 1.40
C LEU A 50 -14.02 1.20 1.43
N ASN A 51 -13.88 0.09 2.14
CA ASN A 51 -14.98 -0.87 2.28
C ASN A 51 -16.16 -0.29 3.05
N ASP A 52 -15.90 0.49 4.10
CA ASP A 52 -16.96 1.13 4.89
C ASP A 52 -17.73 2.15 4.02
N LEU A 53 -17.05 2.88 3.13
CA LEU A 53 -17.67 3.76 2.13
C LEU A 53 -18.50 3.00 1.09
N LEU A 54 -17.99 1.88 0.59
CA LEU A 54 -18.71 1.04 -0.39
C LEU A 54 -19.94 0.37 0.25
N HIS A 55 -19.83 -0.07 1.50
CA HIS A 55 -20.96 -0.60 2.27
C HIS A 55 -22.01 0.47 2.56
N ALA A 56 -21.61 1.70 2.90
CA ALA A 56 -22.55 2.82 3.08
C ALA A 56 -23.35 3.15 1.81
N ARG A 57 -22.83 2.77 0.63
CA ARG A 57 -23.53 2.87 -0.67
C ARG A 57 -24.38 1.65 -1.02
N GLY A 58 -24.46 0.65 -0.15
CA GLY A 58 -25.24 -0.57 -0.35
C GLY A 58 -24.58 -1.57 -1.31
N LEU A 59 -23.28 -1.44 -1.59
CA LEU A 59 -22.56 -2.39 -2.43
C LEU A 59 -22.17 -3.62 -1.61
N ALA A 60 -22.39 -4.81 -2.19
CA ALA A 60 -21.99 -6.07 -1.58
C ALA A 60 -20.48 -6.28 -1.76
N VAL A 61 -19.67 -5.74 -0.86
CA VAL A 61 -18.20 -5.89 -0.87
C VAL A 61 -17.71 -6.82 0.23
N SER A 62 -16.58 -7.49 -0.01
CA SER A 62 -15.95 -8.38 0.97
C SER A 62 -14.82 -7.63 1.66
N ARG A 63 -15.08 -7.07 2.85
CA ARG A 63 -14.10 -6.30 3.63
C ARG A 63 -12.79 -7.04 3.82
N THR A 64 -12.87 -8.30 4.23
CA THR A 64 -11.68 -9.13 4.49
C THR A 64 -10.89 -9.40 3.23
N ALA A 65 -11.54 -9.75 2.11
CA ALA A 65 -10.84 -10.02 0.86
C ALA A 65 -10.14 -8.75 0.32
N ASN A 66 -10.81 -7.60 0.37
CA ASN A 66 -10.28 -6.34 -0.16
C ASN A 66 -9.10 -5.82 0.68
N VAL A 67 -9.20 -5.88 2.02
CA VAL A 67 -8.10 -5.51 2.93
C VAL A 67 -6.91 -6.44 2.71
N LEU A 68 -7.13 -7.75 2.68
CA LEU A 68 -6.06 -8.72 2.43
C LEU A 68 -5.41 -8.49 1.07
N ALA A 69 -6.19 -8.25 0.01
CA ALA A 69 -5.66 -8.03 -1.34
C ALA A 69 -4.81 -6.74 -1.45
N ALA A 70 -5.23 -5.66 -0.77
CA ALA A 70 -4.43 -4.44 -0.70
C ALA A 70 -3.12 -4.68 0.08
N MET A 71 -3.22 -5.31 1.25
CA MET A 71 -2.05 -5.64 2.09
C MET A 71 -1.09 -6.61 1.42
N THR A 72 -1.57 -7.61 0.66
CA THR A 72 -0.70 -8.53 -0.08
C THR A 72 0.05 -7.81 -1.20
N THR A 73 -0.60 -6.90 -1.91
CA THR A 73 0.05 -6.08 -2.96
C THR A 73 1.19 -5.26 -2.37
N THR A 74 0.91 -4.54 -1.28
CA THR A 74 1.90 -3.72 -0.58
C THR A 74 3.00 -4.58 0.05
N GLY A 75 2.64 -5.69 0.70
CA GLY A 75 3.57 -6.60 1.35
C GLY A 75 4.55 -7.26 0.38
N ILE A 76 4.08 -7.73 -0.78
CA ILE A 76 4.97 -8.28 -1.82
C ILE A 76 5.91 -7.18 -2.35
N SER A 77 5.45 -5.93 -2.41
CA SER A 77 6.29 -4.79 -2.84
C SER A 77 7.36 -4.41 -1.80
N MET A 78 7.25 -4.90 -0.56
CA MET A 78 8.28 -4.74 0.47
C MET A 78 9.43 -5.73 0.31
N THR A 79 9.28 -6.79 -0.49
CA THR A 79 10.30 -7.86 -0.63
C THR A 79 11.70 -7.32 -0.93
N PRO A 80 11.90 -6.32 -1.83
CA PRO A 80 13.21 -5.70 -2.06
C PRO A 80 13.92 -5.18 -0.81
N LEU A 81 13.20 -4.80 0.25
CA LEU A 81 13.76 -4.29 1.51
C LEU A 81 14.48 -5.36 2.33
N ALA A 82 14.22 -6.65 2.05
CA ALA A 82 14.94 -7.74 2.69
C ALA A 82 16.43 -7.72 2.32
N TRP A 83 16.78 -7.19 1.14
CA TRP A 83 18.16 -7.07 0.67
C TRP A 83 18.74 -5.70 1.01
N THR A 84 19.96 -5.70 1.55
CA THR A 84 20.76 -4.47 1.75
C THR A 84 21.35 -3.98 0.43
N ALA A 85 21.74 -4.89 -0.46
CA ALA A 85 22.12 -4.62 -1.83
C ALA A 85 21.29 -5.50 -2.76
N TYR A 86 20.49 -4.89 -3.62
CA TYR A 86 19.63 -5.62 -4.56
C TYR A 86 20.50 -6.34 -5.61
N PRO A 87 20.32 -7.65 -5.84
CA PRO A 87 21.16 -8.39 -6.77
C PRO A 87 20.98 -7.91 -8.21
N ASN A 88 22.10 -7.75 -8.94
CA ASN A 88 22.11 -7.28 -10.33
C ASN A 88 21.45 -8.26 -11.33
N VAL A 89 21.34 -9.55 -10.97
CA VAL A 89 20.84 -10.62 -11.84
C VAL A 89 19.45 -11.10 -11.41
N CYS A 90 18.66 -10.27 -10.73
CA CYS A 90 17.30 -10.66 -10.35
C CYS A 90 16.37 -10.62 -11.59
N PRO A 91 15.66 -11.72 -11.91
CA PRO A 91 14.73 -11.74 -13.05
C PRO A 91 13.53 -10.80 -12.83
N VAL A 92 13.18 -10.57 -11.57
CA VAL A 92 12.16 -9.61 -11.16
C VAL A 92 12.90 -8.33 -10.78
N GLY A 93 12.77 -7.25 -11.56
CA GLY A 93 13.32 -5.95 -11.18
C GLY A 93 12.66 -5.41 -9.90
N LYS A 94 13.19 -4.36 -9.27
CA LYS A 94 12.60 -3.75 -8.06
C LYS A 94 11.10 -3.45 -8.25
N MET A 95 10.75 -2.76 -9.33
CA MET A 95 9.34 -2.48 -9.71
C MET A 95 8.54 -3.73 -10.09
N GLY A 96 9.19 -4.82 -10.49
CA GLY A 96 8.54 -6.08 -10.83
C GLY A 96 7.84 -6.73 -9.64
N TRP A 97 8.30 -6.45 -8.41
CA TRP A 97 7.60 -6.91 -7.21
C TRP A 97 6.23 -6.26 -7.02
N THR A 98 6.08 -5.01 -7.47
CA THR A 98 4.79 -4.32 -7.41
C THR A 98 3.79 -4.92 -8.39
N THR A 99 4.22 -5.20 -9.62
CA THR A 99 3.36 -5.84 -10.63
C THR A 99 3.02 -7.28 -10.24
N LEU A 100 3.99 -8.02 -9.70
CA LEU A 100 3.76 -9.36 -9.15
C LEU A 100 2.77 -9.32 -7.99
N GLY A 101 2.93 -8.37 -7.06
CA GLY A 101 2.02 -8.17 -5.94
C GLY A 101 0.58 -7.88 -6.37
N ALA A 102 0.41 -7.02 -7.37
CA ALA A 102 -0.90 -6.71 -7.92
C ALA A 102 -1.52 -7.91 -8.64
N ALA A 103 -0.74 -8.62 -9.46
CA ALA A 103 -1.20 -9.84 -10.15
C ALA A 103 -1.60 -10.95 -9.17
N CYS A 104 -0.79 -11.21 -8.15
CA CYS A 104 -1.10 -12.18 -7.09
C CYS A 104 -2.35 -11.78 -6.32
N SER A 105 -2.54 -10.49 -6.02
CA SER A 105 -3.70 -10.01 -5.25
C SER A 105 -4.98 -10.06 -6.06
N ILE A 106 -4.95 -9.64 -7.34
CA ILE A 106 -6.09 -9.79 -8.26
C ILE A 106 -6.43 -11.28 -8.40
N GLY A 107 -5.45 -12.13 -8.71
CA GLY A 107 -5.65 -13.58 -8.80
C GLY A 107 -6.22 -14.17 -7.51
N GLY A 108 -5.75 -13.72 -6.34
CA GLY A 108 -6.26 -14.12 -5.04
C GLY A 108 -7.72 -13.74 -4.83
N VAL A 109 -8.12 -12.52 -5.21
CA VAL A 109 -9.52 -12.07 -5.17
C VAL A 109 -10.40 -12.93 -6.08
N PHE A 110 -9.94 -13.21 -7.31
CA PHE A 110 -10.66 -14.08 -8.24
C PHE A 110 -10.81 -15.50 -7.68
N LEU A 111 -9.75 -16.11 -7.16
CA LEU A 111 -9.80 -17.45 -6.58
C LEU A 111 -10.71 -17.52 -5.34
N PHE A 112 -10.70 -16.47 -4.51
CA PHE A 112 -11.56 -16.38 -3.34
C PHE A 112 -13.04 -16.30 -3.73
N GLU A 113 -13.38 -15.48 -4.74
CA GLU A 113 -14.75 -15.39 -5.24
C GLU A 113 -15.20 -16.65 -5.98
N LEU A 114 -14.32 -17.29 -6.76
CA LEU A 114 -14.61 -18.57 -7.42
C LEU A 114 -14.95 -19.67 -6.40
N ARG A 115 -14.23 -19.72 -5.27
CA ARG A 115 -14.52 -20.69 -4.19
C ARG A 115 -15.84 -20.41 -3.47
N ARG A 116 -16.28 -19.15 -3.41
CA ARG A 116 -17.51 -18.72 -2.73
C ARG A 116 -18.72 -18.63 -3.65
N TYR A 117 -18.52 -18.82 -4.96
CA TYR A 117 -19.56 -18.64 -5.96
C TYR A 117 -20.74 -19.60 -5.71
N ARG A 118 -21.90 -19.02 -5.39
CA ARG A 118 -23.17 -19.75 -5.20
C ARG A 118 -24.24 -19.31 -6.19
N GLU A 119 -24.38 -18.00 -6.43
CA GLU A 119 -25.40 -17.44 -7.33
C GLU A 119 -24.86 -16.20 -8.08
N PRO A 120 -25.27 -15.98 -9.35
CA PRO A 120 -24.90 -14.81 -10.13
C PRO A 120 -25.65 -13.55 -9.64
N GLY A 121 -24.94 -12.58 -9.09
CA GLY A 121 -25.51 -11.26 -8.77
C GLY A 121 -24.56 -10.35 -8.01
N GLU A 122 -24.04 -10.83 -6.88
CA GLU A 122 -23.14 -10.02 -6.03
C GLU A 122 -21.65 -10.16 -6.40
N SER A 123 -21.29 -11.23 -7.10
CA SER A 123 -19.90 -11.56 -7.42
C SER A 123 -19.19 -10.47 -8.22
N LEU A 124 -19.90 -9.79 -9.14
CA LEU A 124 -19.31 -8.70 -9.92
C LEU A 124 -18.97 -7.47 -9.05
N GLN A 125 -19.81 -7.14 -8.07
CA GLN A 125 -19.56 -6.03 -7.15
C GLN A 125 -18.39 -6.34 -6.20
N ARG A 126 -18.27 -7.58 -5.74
CA ARG A 126 -17.13 -8.03 -4.92
C ARG A 126 -15.83 -8.00 -5.70
N LEU A 127 -15.83 -8.52 -6.92
CA LEU A 127 -14.67 -8.51 -7.80
C LEU A 127 -14.23 -7.09 -8.14
N SER A 128 -15.16 -6.19 -8.50
CA SER A 128 -14.84 -4.80 -8.82
C SER A 128 -14.35 -4.03 -7.59
N GLY A 129 -14.93 -4.25 -6.41
CA GLY A 129 -14.46 -3.70 -5.15
C GLY A 129 -13.04 -4.16 -4.79
N GLY A 130 -12.74 -5.45 -4.99
CA GLY A 130 -11.40 -6.00 -4.79
C GLY A 130 -10.38 -5.47 -5.79
N ALA A 131 -10.75 -5.39 -7.07
CA ALA A 131 -9.91 -4.77 -8.10
C ALA A 131 -9.63 -3.29 -7.81
N LEU A 132 -10.63 -2.55 -7.33
CA LEU A 132 -10.47 -1.15 -6.90
C LEU A 132 -9.53 -1.06 -5.69
N ALA A 133 -9.69 -1.90 -4.67
CA ALA A 133 -8.81 -1.91 -3.51
C ALA A 133 -7.35 -2.23 -3.91
N VAL A 134 -7.12 -3.20 -4.79
CA VAL A 134 -5.78 -3.52 -5.28
C VAL A 134 -5.20 -2.39 -6.12
N GLY A 135 -5.94 -1.89 -7.11
CA GLY A 135 -5.44 -0.89 -8.05
C GLY A 135 -5.29 0.50 -7.44
N TYR A 136 -6.21 0.92 -6.58
CA TYR A 136 -6.19 2.25 -5.98
C TYR A 136 -5.35 2.30 -4.71
N ILE A 137 -5.49 1.33 -3.80
CA ILE A 137 -4.80 1.38 -2.51
C ILE A 137 -3.50 0.60 -2.58
N GLY A 138 -3.59 -0.69 -2.94
CA GLY A 138 -2.43 -1.58 -2.97
C GLY A 138 -1.32 -1.04 -3.88
N LEU A 139 -1.65 -0.77 -5.15
CA LEU A 139 -0.69 -0.36 -6.16
C LEU A 139 -0.11 1.03 -5.88
N LEU A 140 -0.92 2.03 -5.50
CA LEU A 140 -0.41 3.37 -5.20
C LEU A 140 0.51 3.36 -3.98
N MET A 141 0.14 2.63 -2.91
CA MET A 141 1.01 2.49 -1.73
C MET A 141 2.31 1.76 -2.08
N SER A 142 2.24 0.71 -2.89
CA SER A 142 3.42 0.02 -3.42
C SER A 142 4.32 0.95 -4.23
N CYS A 143 3.77 1.83 -5.06
CA CYS A 143 4.56 2.80 -5.81
C CYS A 143 5.34 3.76 -4.91
N LEU A 144 4.76 4.21 -3.78
CA LEU A 144 5.47 5.05 -2.81
C LEU A 144 6.68 4.32 -2.20
N ILE A 145 6.54 3.03 -1.89
CA ILE A 145 7.64 2.20 -1.41
C ILE A 145 8.76 2.12 -2.46
N GLN A 146 8.40 1.91 -3.73
CA GLN A 146 9.38 1.80 -4.81
C GLN A 146 10.08 3.12 -5.13
N LEU A 147 9.35 4.25 -5.06
CA LEU A 147 9.93 5.58 -5.26
C LEU A 147 11.06 5.84 -4.26
N ARG A 148 10.90 5.41 -3.00
CA ARG A 148 11.96 5.52 -1.99
C ARG A 148 13.21 4.72 -2.34
N GLN A 149 13.03 3.57 -2.97
CA GLN A 149 14.10 2.61 -3.31
C GLN A 149 14.78 2.89 -4.67
N LEU A 150 14.19 3.75 -5.49
CA LEU A 150 14.68 4.06 -6.84
C LEU A 150 16.00 4.85 -6.78
N ALA A 151 16.13 5.75 -5.81
CA ALA A 151 17.35 6.52 -5.59
C ALA A 151 17.88 6.29 -4.15
N PRO A 152 19.13 5.82 -3.97
CA PRO A 152 19.73 5.67 -2.65
C PRO A 152 20.00 7.02 -1.96
N SER A 153 19.92 8.13 -2.70
CA SER A 153 20.13 9.48 -2.19
C SER A 153 18.84 10.09 -1.60
N ARG A 154 18.99 11.28 -1.00
CA ARG A 154 17.87 12.11 -0.51
C ARG A 154 16.81 12.43 -1.58
N LEU A 155 17.10 12.21 -2.86
CA LEU A 155 16.14 12.38 -3.95
C LEU A 155 14.91 11.49 -3.77
N GLY A 156 15.06 10.26 -3.24
CA GLY A 156 13.92 9.38 -2.96
C GLY A 156 12.99 9.94 -1.88
N LEU A 157 13.55 10.60 -0.87
CA LEU A 157 12.76 11.28 0.17
C LEU A 157 12.07 12.54 -0.36
N ILE A 158 12.76 13.33 -1.18
CA ILE A 158 12.18 14.53 -1.81
C ILE A 158 11.00 14.14 -2.71
N ALA A 159 11.12 13.05 -3.47
CA ALA A 159 10.04 12.54 -4.30
C ALA A 159 8.79 12.20 -3.45
N ILE A 160 8.95 11.53 -2.31
CA ILE A 160 7.84 11.21 -1.41
C ILE A 160 7.23 12.47 -0.79
N ILE A 161 8.05 13.44 -0.38
CA ILE A 161 7.55 14.69 0.19
C ILE A 161 6.70 15.44 -0.86
N SER A 162 7.15 15.46 -2.13
CA SER A 162 6.42 16.13 -3.21
C SER A 162 5.09 15.49 -3.60
N THR A 163 4.84 14.22 -3.23
CA THR A 163 3.53 13.60 -3.46
C THR A 163 2.52 13.87 -2.35
N ILE A 164 2.99 14.36 -1.20
CA ILE A 164 2.16 14.57 0.01
C ILE A 164 1.84 16.05 0.24
N LEU A 165 2.72 16.94 -0.22
CA LEU A 165 2.66 18.40 0.00
C LEU A 165 2.22 19.12 -1.27
#